data_AF-A0A2N5EH90-F1
#
_entry.id   AF-A0A2N5EH90-F1
#
_cell.length_a   1.000
_cell.length_b   1.000
_cell.length_c   1.000
_cell.angle_alpha   90.00
_cell.angle_beta   90.00
_cell.angle_gamma   90.00
#
_symmetry.space_group_name_H-M   'P 1'
#
loop_
_entity.id
_entity.type
_entity.pdbx_description
1 polymer ?
#
loop_
_entity_poly.entity_id
_entity_poly.type
_entity_poly.pdbx_seq_one_letter_code
_entity_poly.pdbx_strand_id
1 'polypeptide(L)' 'MKQQSLSYFYIYQDTRQTWNWRLMSRGGRVIAVNPAGYDDLNTCREDIKQMTLDAGLAVCVGDNHYMRLTM' A
#
# COMPACT_ATOMS: atom_id res chain seq x y z
N MET A 1 20.69 -11.82 -18.41
CA MET A 1 19.48 -12.37 -17.76
C MET A 1 18.82 -11.24 -16.98
N LYS A 2 17.66 -10.73 -17.41
CA LYS A 2 16.93 -9.73 -16.62
C LYS A 2 16.26 -10.48 -15.47
N GLN A 3 16.72 -10.27 -14.24
CA GLN A 3 16.02 -10.72 -13.04
C GLN A 3 14.65 -10.03 -13.07
N GLN A 4 13.59 -10.75 -13.41
CA GLN A 4 12.24 -10.24 -13.24
C GLN A 4 11.92 -10.32 -11.76
N SER A 5 12.20 -9.24 -11.02
CA SER A 5 11.76 -9.11 -9.62
C SER A 5 10.25 -9.01 -9.57
N LEU A 6 9.62 -9.81 -8.71
CA LEU A 6 8.20 -9.69 -8.40
C LEU A 6 7.94 -8.35 -7.67
N SER A 7 6.70 -7.88 -7.70
CA SER A 7 6.28 -6.81 -6.80
C SER A 7 6.17 -7.38 -5.38
N TYR A 8 6.48 -6.60 -4.35
CA TYR A 8 6.46 -7.06 -2.97
C TYR A 8 6.09 -5.94 -2.01
N PHE A 9 5.47 -6.31 -0.88
CA PHE A 9 5.32 -5.44 0.26
C PHE A 9 6.61 -5.41 1.07
N TYR A 10 7.05 -4.22 1.45
CA TYR A 10 8.18 -4.02 2.34
C TYR A 10 7.65 -3.44 3.66
N ILE A 11 7.70 -4.24 4.72
CA ILE A 11 7.32 -3.82 6.07
C ILE A 11 8.56 -3.30 6.80
N TYR A 12 8.40 -2.19 7.51
CA TYR A 12 9.46 -1.58 8.31
C TYR A 12 8.87 -0.84 9.50
N GLN A 13 9.69 -0.64 10.53
CA GLN A 13 9.37 0.27 11.62
C GLN A 13 10.02 1.63 11.36
N ASP A 14 9.29 2.71 11.52
CA ASP A 14 9.79 4.07 11.32
C ASP A 14 10.45 4.65 12.59
N THR A 15 10.92 5.90 12.51
CA THR A 15 11.57 6.57 13.65
C THR A 15 10.61 6.87 14.80
N ARG A 16 9.30 6.76 14.60
CA ARG A 16 8.25 6.94 15.61
C ARG A 16 7.85 5.62 16.26
N GLN A 17 8.58 4.54 15.98
CA GLN A 17 8.28 3.17 16.42
C GLN A 17 6.98 2.60 15.87
N THR A 18 6.46 3.15 14.75
CA THR A 18 5.25 2.65 14.11
C THR A 18 5.60 1.72 12.95
N TRP A 19 4.83 0.65 12.82
CA TRP A 19 4.93 -0.32 11.73
C TRP A 19 4.24 0.22 10.48
N ASN A 20 4.99 0.25 9.39
CA ASN A 20 4.54 0.76 8.10
C ASN A 20 4.81 -0.28 7.02
N TRP A 21 4.05 -0.20 5.93
CA TRP A 21 4.32 -0.96 4.72
C TRP A 21 4.33 -0.04 3.50
N ARG A 22 5.09 -0.46 2.49
CA ARG A 22 5.07 0.13 1.14
C ARG A 22 5.01 -0.99 0.11
N LEU A 23 4.29 -0.75 -0.97
CA LEU A 23 4.26 -1.65 -2.13
C LEU A 23 5.34 -1.23 -3.12
N MET A 24 6.26 -2.15 -3.38
CA MET A 24 7.33 -1.98 -4.36
C MET A 24 6.91 -2.60 -5.69
N SER A 25 7.04 -1.82 -6.76
CA SER A 25 6.90 -2.33 -8.13
C SER A 25 8.07 -3.25 -8.48
N ARG A 26 7.90 -4.04 -9.53
CA ARG A 26 8.97 -4.87 -10.12
C ARG A 26 10.24 -4.08 -10.46
N GLY A 27 10.09 -2.79 -10.81
CA GLY A 27 11.20 -1.88 -11.10
C GLY A 27 11.82 -1.20 -9.89
N GLY A 28 11.48 -1.62 -8.67
CA GLY A 28 12.04 -1.09 -7.42
C GLY A 28 11.50 0.28 -7.01
N ARG A 29 10.43 0.76 -7.65
CA ARG A 29 9.77 2.03 -7.29
C ARG A 29 8.61 1.79 -6.34
N VAL A 30 8.42 2.69 -5.38
CA VAL A 30 7.24 2.72 -4.51
C VAL A 30 6.02 3.11 -5.34
N ILE A 31 4.93 2.34 -5.21
CA ILE A 31 3.65 2.62 -5.92
C ILE A 31 2.47 2.80 -4.97
N ALA A 32 2.59 2.34 -3.72
CA ALA A 32 1.62 2.61 -2.64
C ALA A 32 2.34 2.61 -1.29
N VAL A 33 1.79 3.35 -0.33
CA VAL A 33 2.27 3.42 1.07
C VAL A 33 1.09 3.38 2.02
N ASN A 34 1.30 2.85 3.23
CA ASN A 34 0.36 3.03 4.33
C ASN A 34 0.33 4.51 4.76
N PRO A 35 -0.85 5.17 4.86
CA PRO A 35 -0.95 6.55 5.34
C PRO A 35 -0.88 6.72 6.88
N ALA A 36 -1.16 5.69 7.68
CA ALA A 36 -1.43 5.86 9.12
C ALA A 36 -0.36 5.27 10.06
N GLY A 37 0.38 4.24 9.66
CA GLY A 37 1.23 3.45 10.56
C GLY A 37 0.42 2.63 11.57
N TYR A 38 1.03 1.59 12.15
CA TYR A 38 0.41 0.71 13.14
C TYR A 38 1.28 0.57 14.38
N ASP A 39 0.66 0.34 15.53
CA ASP A 39 1.39 0.10 16.79
C ASP A 39 2.02 -1.29 16.84
N ASP A 40 1.50 -2.25 16.07
CA ASP A 40 2.00 -3.62 16.03
C ASP A 40 2.17 -4.19 14.60
N LEU A 41 3.12 -5.13 14.49
CA LEU A 41 3.48 -5.78 13.24
C LEU A 41 2.37 -6.70 12.71
N ASN A 42 1.57 -7.32 13.57
CA ASN A 42 0.57 -8.28 13.14
C ASN A 42 -0.60 -7.57 12.45
N THR A 43 -1.08 -6.46 13.02
CA THR A 43 -2.07 -5.59 12.38
C THR A 43 -1.55 -5.01 11.08
N CYS A 44 -0.27 -4.62 11.01
CA CYS A 44 0.36 -4.22 9.75
C CYS A 44 0.32 -5.33 8.67
N ARG A 45 0.55 -6.60 9.06
CA ARG A 45 0.46 -7.75 8.14
C ARG A 45 -0.97 -8.10 7.76
N GLU A 46 -1.92 -7.95 8.68
CA GLU A 46 -3.34 -8.17 8.42
C GLU A 46 -3.90 -7.15 7.44
N ASP A 47 -3.51 -5.89 7.58
CA ASP A 47 -3.86 -4.83 6.64
C ASP A 47 -3.39 -5.15 5.22
N ILE A 48 -2.14 -5.62 5.03
CA ILE A 48 -1.64 -6.06 3.72
C ILE A 48 -2.51 -7.18 3.12
N LYS A 49 -2.96 -8.13 3.96
CA LYS A 49 -3.84 -9.22 3.49
C LYS A 49 -5.18 -8.67 3.02
N GLN A 50 -5.81 -7.80 3.81
CA GLN A 50 -7.09 -7.17 3.45
C GLN A 50 -6.93 -6.30 2.20
N MET A 51 -5.92 -5.44 2.16
CA MET A 51 -5.62 -4.60 1.00
C MET A 51 -5.42 -5.43 -0.27
N THR A 52 -4.76 -6.59 -0.19
CA THR A 52 -4.60 -7.48 -1.37
C THR A 52 -5.94 -8.04 -1.86
N LEU A 53 -6.85 -8.39 -0.94
CA LEU A 53 -8.20 -8.85 -1.28
C LEU A 53 -9.03 -7.70 -1.89
N ASP A 54 -9.05 -6.56 -1.22
CA ASP A 54 -9.82 -5.39 -1.63
C ASP A 54 -9.32 -4.85 -2.97
N ALA A 55 -8.01 -4.73 -3.16
CA ALA A 55 -7.41 -4.25 -4.41
C ALA A 55 -7.71 -5.17 -5.59
N GLY A 56 -7.84 -6.48 -5.37
CA GLY A 56 -8.21 -7.43 -6.42
C GLY A 56 -9.67 -7.28 -6.87
N LEU A 57 -10.54 -6.74 -6.02
CA LEU A 57 -11.98 -6.57 -6.26
C LEU A 57 -12.39 -5.12 -6.50
N ALA A 58 -11.49 -4.18 -6.23
CA ALA A 58 -11.79 -2.75 -6.26
C ALA A 58 -12.16 -2.28 -7.68
N VAL A 59 -13.24 -1.51 -7.76
CA VAL A 59 -13.61 -0.75 -8.94
C VAL A 59 -13.02 0.66 -8.87
N CYS A 60 -12.69 1.24 -10.02
CA CYS A 60 -12.34 2.65 -10.08
C CYS A 60 -13.62 3.49 -9.99
N VAL A 61 -13.69 4.38 -8.99
CA VAL A 61 -14.78 5.33 -8.81
C VAL A 61 -14.24 6.74 -9.04
N GLY A 62 -14.90 7.48 -9.93
CA GLY A 62 -14.50 8.82 -10.33
C GLY A 62 -14.21 8.91 -11.83
N ASP A 63 -14.39 10.11 -12.39
CA ASP A 63 -14.10 10.44 -13.77
C ASP A 63 -13.61 11.91 -13.85
N ASN A 64 -13.54 12.46 -15.06
CA ASN A 64 -13.14 13.85 -15.29
C ASN A 64 -14.11 14.88 -14.66
N HIS A 65 -15.27 14.46 -14.15
CA HIS A 65 -16.28 15.30 -13.51
C HIS A 65 -16.36 15.07 -12.00
N TYR A 66 -15.46 14.27 -11.41
CA TYR A 66 -15.39 14.11 -9.96
C TYR A 66 -14.88 15.42 -9.31
N MET A 67 -15.77 16.40 -9.18
CA MET A 67 -15.56 17.59 -8.37
C MET A 67 -15.55 17.13 -6.91
N ARG A 68 -14.37 17.19 -6.30
CA ARG A 68 -14.24 17.12 -4.84
C ARG A 68 -15.20 18.16 -4.28
N LEU A 69 -16.27 17.74 -3.61
CA LEU A 69 -17.09 18.64 -2.80
C LEU A 69 -16.16 19.23 -1.74
N THR A 70 -15.63 20.41 -2.02
CA THR A 70 -14.98 21.24 -1.02
C THR A 70 -16.07 21.68 -0.07
N MET A 71 -16.12 21.05 1.10
CA MET A 71 -16.68 21.66 2.30
C MET A 71 -15.62 22.58 2.92
#